data_AF-A0A962BUG9-F1
#
_entry.id   AF-A0A962BUG9-F1
#
_cell.length_a   1.000
_cell.length_b   1.000
_cell.length_c   1.000
_cell.angle_alpha   90.00
_cell.angle_beta   90.00
_cell.angle_gamma   90.00
#
_symmetry.space_group_name_H-M   'P 1'
#
loop_
_entity.id
_entity.type
_entity.pdbx_description
1 polymer ?
#
loop_
_entity_poly.entity_id
_entity_poly.type
_entity_poly.pdbx_seq_one_letter_code
_entity_poly.pdbx_strand_id
1 'polypeptide(L)'
;MNMHRRSFLTLSASVLAVAATATMWPLRAMAEWVRPKAAFEAKGMDDTFAAMGGTPEASTDIDFMTPEIAENGAVVPVTVTSKIPGTTEISILVEKNPNPLAAIFVFPEGT
;
A
#
# COMPACT_ATOMS: atom_id res chain seq x y z
N MET A 1 35.54 42.90 -0.61
CA MET A 1 35.16 42.09 -1.78
C MET A 1 35.03 40.57 -1.54
N ASN A 2 35.23 40.04 -0.31
CA ASN A 2 35.15 38.60 -0.01
C ASN A 2 33.80 38.11 0.57
N MET A 3 32.89 39.04 0.90
CA MET A 3 31.62 38.71 1.57
C MET A 3 30.58 38.17 0.57
N HIS A 4 30.53 38.70 -0.65
CA HIS A 4 29.61 38.24 -1.71
C HIS A 4 29.92 36.83 -2.22
N ARG A 5 31.19 36.43 -2.32
CA ARG A 5 31.59 35.06 -2.73
C ARG A 5 31.21 34.02 -1.68
N ARG A 6 31.47 34.33 -0.40
CA ARG A 6 31.09 33.46 0.73
C ARG A 6 29.57 33.33 0.81
N SER A 7 28.84 34.44 0.69
CA SER A 7 27.38 34.47 0.69
C SER A 7 26.79 33.66 -0.47
N PHE A 8 27.37 33.78 -1.67
CA PHE A 8 26.99 32.97 -2.83
C PHE A 8 27.24 31.47 -2.62
N LEU A 9 28.43 31.09 -2.12
CA LEU A 9 28.75 29.70 -1.80
C LEU A 9 27.82 29.13 -0.73
N THR A 10 27.54 29.86 0.35
CA THR A 10 26.60 29.41 1.39
C THR A 10 25.17 29.29 0.88
N LEU A 11 24.73 30.21 0.02
CA LEU A 11 23.39 30.15 -0.57
C LEU A 11 23.28 28.98 -1.56
N SER A 12 24.32 28.75 -2.37
CA SER A 12 24.34 27.61 -3.29
C SER A 12 24.35 26.27 -2.53
N ALA A 13 25.11 26.17 -1.44
CA ALA A 13 25.11 24.98 -0.59
C ALA A 13 23.77 24.74 0.10
N SER A 14 23.10 25.79 0.59
CA SER A 14 21.78 25.65 1.22
C SER A 14 20.69 25.28 0.21
N VAL A 15 20.71 25.87 -1.00
CA VAL A 15 19.78 25.51 -2.08
C VAL A 15 19.96 24.05 -2.51
N LEU A 16 21.20 23.58 -2.64
CA LEU A 16 21.48 22.17 -2.95
C LEU A 16 21.00 21.23 -1.84
N ALA A 17 21.17 21.60 -0.58
CA ALA A 17 20.69 20.81 0.55
C ALA A 17 19.15 20.73 0.59
N VAL A 18 18.46 21.85 0.34
CA VAL A 18 16.99 21.87 0.26
C VAL A 18 16.51 21.09 -0.96
N ALA A 19 17.14 21.23 -2.12
CA ALA A 19 16.79 20.46 -3.31
C ALA A 19 16.95 18.94 -3.08
N ALA A 20 18.06 18.52 -2.47
CA ALA A 20 18.30 17.12 -2.15
C ALA A 20 17.20 16.54 -1.23
N THR A 21 16.82 17.27 -0.18
CA THR A 21 15.75 16.82 0.74
C THR A 21 14.36 16.86 0.11
N ALA A 22 14.07 17.84 -0.75
CA ALA A 22 12.81 17.94 -1.47
C ALA A 22 12.57 16.73 -2.40
N THR A 23 13.63 16.21 -3.05
CA THR A 23 13.52 15.00 -3.88
C THR A 23 13.19 13.73 -3.11
N MET A 24 13.43 13.70 -1.79
CA MET A 24 13.11 12.55 -0.92
C MET A 24 11.69 12.59 -0.35
N TRP A 25 10.98 13.72 -0.46
CA TRP A 25 9.60 13.85 0.02
C TRP A 25 8.60 12.83 -0.56
N PRO A 26 8.57 12.54 -1.89
CA PRO A 26 7.61 11.60 -2.46
C PRO A 26 7.81 10.15 -1.98
N LEU A 27 9.00 9.80 -1.47
CA LEU A 27 9.26 8.45 -0.94
C LEU A 27 8.30 8.08 0.20
N ARG A 28 7.82 9.06 0.98
CA ARG A 28 6.86 8.81 2.07
C ARG A 28 5.48 8.45 1.53
N ALA A 29 5.03 9.15 0.49
CA ALA A 29 3.75 8.86 -0.17
C ALA A 29 3.81 7.50 -0.88
N MET A 30 4.93 7.18 -1.53
CA MET A 30 5.11 5.87 -2.16
C MET A 30 5.19 4.73 -1.13
N ALA A 31 5.81 4.96 0.04
CA ALA A 31 5.84 3.98 1.12
C ALA A 31 4.44 3.68 1.67
N GLU A 32 3.61 4.71 1.85
CA GLU A 32 2.22 4.54 2.31
C GLU A 32 1.37 3.84 1.24
N TRP A 33 1.58 4.14 -0.04
CA TRP A 33 0.86 3.47 -1.13
C TRP A 33 1.19 1.97 -1.23
N VAL A 34 2.47 1.60 -1.11
CA VAL A 34 2.89 0.19 -1.17
C VAL A 34 2.49 -0.58 0.08
N ARG A 35 2.40 0.09 1.22
CA ARG A 35 1.99 -0.52 2.49
C ARG A 35 1.11 0.45 3.28
N PRO A 36 -0.21 0.46 3.03
CA PRO A 36 -1.14 1.36 3.71
C PRO A 36 -1.21 0.98 5.19
N LYS A 37 -0.47 1.71 6.01
CA LYS A 37 -0.26 1.36 7.42
C LYS A 37 -1.57 1.44 8.19
N ALA A 38 -2.38 2.46 7.90
CA ALA A 38 -3.69 2.64 8.50
C ALA A 38 -4.62 1.44 8.22
N ALA A 39 -4.58 0.87 7.00
CA ALA A 39 -5.40 -0.28 6.64
C ALA A 39 -4.90 -1.58 7.31
N PHE A 40 -3.58 -1.78 7.41
CA PHE A 40 -3.02 -2.94 8.12
C PHE A 40 -3.20 -2.87 9.64
N GLU A 41 -3.25 -1.68 10.23
CA GLU A 41 -3.42 -1.47 11.68
C GLU A 41 -4.90 -1.38 12.12
N ALA A 42 -5.83 -1.29 11.16
CA ALA A 42 -7.25 -1.28 11.43
C ALA A 42 -7.70 -2.56 12.17
N LYS A 43 -8.71 -2.42 13.04
CA LYS A 43 -9.25 -3.51 13.88
C LYS A 43 -10.66 -3.93 13.48
N GLY A 44 -11.31 -3.14 12.63
CA GLY A 44 -12.65 -3.37 12.13
C GLY A 44 -12.68 -3.35 10.61
N MET A 45 -13.67 -4.02 10.04
CA MET A 45 -13.84 -4.09 8.58
C MET A 45 -14.13 -2.68 8.01
N ASP A 46 -15.03 -1.94 8.68
CA ASP A 46 -15.39 -0.58 8.28
C ASP A 46 -14.18 0.37 8.31
N ASP A 47 -13.36 0.29 9.37
CA ASP A 47 -12.13 1.07 9.48
C ASP A 47 -11.11 0.70 8.39
N THR A 48 -11.05 -0.59 8.04
CA THR A 48 -10.15 -1.08 6.97
C THR A 48 -10.58 -0.52 5.61
N PHE A 49 -11.87 -0.58 5.29
CA PHE A 49 -12.42 0.00 4.05
C PHE A 49 -12.25 1.52 3.99
N ALA A 50 -12.49 2.22 5.11
CA ALA A 50 -12.25 3.66 5.20
C ALA A 50 -10.78 3.99 4.94
N ALA A 51 -9.84 3.21 5.50
CA ALA A 51 -8.41 3.40 5.29
C ALA A 51 -7.95 3.04 3.86
N MET A 52 -8.60 2.08 3.20
CA MET A 52 -8.35 1.74 1.79
C MET A 52 -8.99 2.72 0.81
N GLY A 53 -9.93 3.56 1.27
CA GLY A 53 -10.52 4.63 0.46
C GLY A 53 -11.69 4.19 -0.42
N GLY A 54 -12.36 3.08 -0.09
CA GLY A 54 -13.51 2.60 -0.87
C GLY A 54 -14.30 1.48 -0.19
N THR A 55 -15.56 1.31 -0.59
CA THR A 55 -16.40 0.19 -0.20
C THR A 55 -16.44 -0.84 -1.32
N PRO A 56 -16.23 -2.13 -1.03
CA PRO A 56 -16.28 -3.17 -2.05
C PRO A 56 -17.70 -3.36 -2.57
N GLU A 57 -17.81 -3.70 -3.85
CA GLU A 57 -19.03 -4.18 -4.49
C GLU A 57 -18.90 -5.68 -4.77
N ALA A 58 -20.00 -6.42 -4.62
CA ALA A 58 -20.02 -7.84 -4.92
C ALA A 58 -19.85 -8.08 -6.42
N SER A 59 -18.89 -8.93 -6.80
CA SER A 59 -18.64 -9.32 -8.19
C SER A 59 -18.58 -10.84 -8.33
N THR A 60 -19.14 -11.34 -9.43
CA THR A 60 -19.05 -12.76 -9.82
C THR A 60 -17.77 -13.09 -10.59
N ASP A 61 -16.96 -12.09 -10.90
CA ASP A 61 -15.72 -12.24 -11.69
C ASP A 61 -14.50 -12.59 -10.83
N ILE A 62 -14.71 -12.87 -9.54
CA ILE A 62 -13.65 -13.27 -8.60
C ILE A 62 -13.84 -14.74 -8.26
N ASP A 63 -12.91 -15.58 -8.71
CA ASP A 63 -12.87 -16.99 -8.32
C ASP A 63 -12.05 -17.13 -7.03
N PHE A 64 -12.67 -17.66 -5.98
CA PHE A 64 -12.06 -17.86 -4.67
C PHE A 64 -12.07 -19.35 -4.31
N MET A 65 -10.90 -19.97 -4.24
CA MET A 65 -10.74 -21.38 -3.90
C MET A 65 -10.03 -21.54 -2.56
N THR A 66 -10.70 -22.20 -1.63
CA THR A 66 -10.19 -22.55 -0.30
C THR A 66 -10.58 -23.97 0.05
N PRO A 67 -9.82 -24.67 0.91
CA PRO A 67 -10.29 -25.92 1.47
C PRO A 67 -11.56 -25.70 2.30
N GLU A 68 -12.47 -26.67 2.29
CA GLU A 68 -13.70 -26.64 3.08
C GLU A 68 -13.41 -26.66 4.59
N ILE A 69 -12.37 -27.39 4.98
CA ILE A 69 -11.93 -27.52 6.37
C ILE A 69 -10.42 -27.24 6.41
N ALA A 70 -10.04 -26.29 7.26
CA ALA A 70 -8.65 -26.05 7.60
C ALA A 70 -8.17 -27.11 8.60
N GLU A 71 -7.38 -28.09 8.15
CA GLU A 71 -6.78 -29.11 9.04
C GLU A 71 -5.81 -28.49 10.05
N ASN A 72 -5.09 -27.46 9.63
CA ASN A 72 -4.15 -26.74 10.45
C ASN A 72 -4.48 -25.24 10.43
N GLY A 73 -4.85 -24.69 11.59
CA GLY A 73 -5.13 -23.26 11.73
C GLY A 73 -3.91 -22.35 11.53
N ALA A 74 -2.69 -22.91 11.51
CA ALA A 74 -1.47 -22.14 11.23
C ALA A 74 -1.29 -21.82 9.75
N VAL A 75 -1.75 -22.67 8.83
CA VAL A 75 -1.58 -22.49 7.38
C VAL A 75 -2.80 -23.04 6.65
N VAL A 76 -3.52 -22.14 5.97
CA VAL A 76 -4.65 -22.48 5.11
C VAL A 76 -4.32 -22.04 3.68
N PRO A 77 -4.25 -22.95 2.71
CA PRO A 77 -4.00 -22.58 1.31
C PRO A 77 -5.23 -21.87 0.72
N VAL A 78 -5.00 -20.74 0.08
CA VAL A 78 -6.03 -19.93 -0.58
C VAL A 78 -5.55 -19.59 -1.98
N THR A 79 -6.41 -19.76 -2.97
CA THR A 79 -6.16 -19.33 -4.36
C THR A 79 -7.25 -18.34 -4.78
N VAL A 80 -6.83 -17.19 -5.28
CA VAL A 80 -7.74 -16.13 -5.75
C VAL A 80 -7.40 -15.82 -7.20
N THR A 81 -8.40 -15.78 -8.07
CA THR A 81 -8.25 -15.37 -9.48
C THR A 81 -9.25 -14.26 -9.78
N SER A 82 -8.78 -13.13 -10.29
CA SER A 82 -9.64 -12.06 -10.79
C SER A 82 -9.78 -12.17 -12.30
N LYS A 83 -11.02 -12.18 -12.80
CA LYS A 83 -11.34 -12.06 -14.23
C LYS A 83 -11.64 -10.61 -14.65
N ILE A 84 -11.57 -9.67 -13.70
CA ILE A 84 -11.84 -8.26 -13.94
C ILE A 84 -10.71 -7.68 -14.81
N PRO A 85 -11.02 -7.12 -16.00
CA PRO A 85 -10.00 -6.52 -16.86
C PRO A 85 -9.27 -5.38 -16.16
N GLY A 86 -7.94 -5.36 -16.24
CA GLY A 86 -7.13 -4.29 -15.63
C GLY A 86 -7.07 -4.34 -14.11
N THR A 87 -7.18 -5.54 -13.51
CA THR A 87 -6.96 -5.72 -12.06
C THR A 87 -5.53 -5.27 -11.71
N THR A 88 -5.40 -4.17 -10.96
CA THR A 88 -4.10 -3.64 -10.49
C THR A 88 -3.76 -4.08 -9.07
N GLU A 89 -4.75 -4.52 -8.30
CA GLU A 89 -4.58 -4.89 -6.90
C GLU A 89 -5.59 -5.98 -6.49
N ILE A 90 -5.13 -6.95 -5.69
CA ILE A 90 -5.99 -7.89 -4.97
C ILE A 90 -5.65 -7.81 -3.48
N SER A 91 -6.65 -7.47 -2.68
CA SER A 91 -6.56 -7.39 -1.22
C SER A 91 -7.36 -8.52 -0.56
N ILE A 92 -6.76 -9.24 0.39
CA ILE A 92 -7.39 -10.34 1.11
C ILE A 92 -7.66 -9.90 2.55
N LEU A 93 -8.93 -9.94 2.94
CA LEU A 93 -9.39 -9.54 4.27
C LEU A 93 -10.03 -10.73 5.00
N VAL A 94 -9.77 -10.84 6.30
CA VAL A 94 -10.29 -11.87 7.19
C VAL A 94 -10.95 -11.21 8.39
N GLU A 95 -12.29 -11.18 8.40
CA GLU A 95 -13.08 -10.43 9.39
C GLU A 95 -12.78 -10.80 10.85
N LYS A 96 -12.47 -12.08 11.12
CA LYS A 96 -12.22 -12.57 12.49
C LYS A 96 -10.76 -12.45 12.94
N ASN A 97 -9.87 -11.91 12.11
CA ASN A 97 -8.51 -11.63 12.54
C ASN A 97 -8.45 -10.35 13.39
N PRO A 98 -7.48 -10.23 14.33
CA PRO A 98 -7.27 -8.99 15.08
C PRO A 98 -7.05 -7.76 14.19
N ASN A 99 -6.46 -8.00 13.01
CA ASN A 99 -6.25 -7.06 11.94
C ASN A 99 -6.90 -7.66 10.68
N PRO A 100 -7.97 -7.06 10.12
CA PRO A 100 -8.71 -7.69 9.03
C PRO A 100 -7.90 -7.84 7.75
N LEU A 101 -7.11 -6.84 7.37
CA LEU A 101 -6.30 -6.90 6.16
C LEU A 101 -5.13 -7.89 6.32
N ALA A 102 -5.21 -9.03 5.61
CA ALA A 102 -4.23 -10.11 5.68
C ALA A 102 -3.11 -9.97 4.64
N ALA A 103 -3.46 -9.57 3.41
CA ALA A 103 -2.50 -9.43 2.31
C ALA A 103 -2.97 -8.44 1.25
N ILE A 104 -2.00 -7.81 0.57
CA ILE A 104 -2.22 -6.99 -0.63
C ILE A 104 -1.25 -7.49 -1.71
N PHE A 105 -1.75 -7.71 -2.92
CA PHE A 105 -0.98 -8.05 -4.10
C PHE A 105 -1.17 -6.96 -5.14
N VAL A 106 -0.09 -6.27 -5.51
CA VAL A 106 -0.11 -5.24 -6.55
C VAL A 106 0.41 -5.84 -7.85
N PHE A 107 -0.36 -5.68 -8.92
CA PHE A 107 -0.05 -6.15 -10.26
C PHE A 107 0.35 -4.96 -11.14
N PRO A 108 1.50 -5.01 -11.83
CA PRO A 108 1.84 -4.00 -12.81
C PRO A 108 0.91 -4.07 -14.03
N GLU A 109 0.83 -2.98 -14.79
CA GLU A 109 0.06 -2.97 -16.02
C GLU A 109 0.58 -4.01 -17.02
N GLY A 110 -0.34 -4.77 -17.64
CA GLY A 110 -0.01 -5.76 -18.67
C GLY A 110 0.38 -7.15 -18.15
N THR A 111 0.12 -7.44 -16.87
CA THR A 111 0.18 -8.81 -16.31
C THR A 111 -1.13 -9.55 -16.57
#